data_AF-A0A0G1TV57-F1
#
_entry.id   AF-A0A0G1TV57-F1
#
_cell.length_a   1.000
_cell.length_b   1.000
_cell.length_c   1.000
_cell.angle_alpha   90.00
_cell.angle_beta   90.00
_cell.angle_gamma   90.00
#
_symmetry.space_group_name_H-M   'P 1'
#
loop_
_entity.id
_entity.type
_entity.pdbx_description
1 polymer ?
#
loop_
_entity_poly.entity_id
_entity_poly.type
_entity_poly.pdbx_seq_one_letter_code
_entity_poly.pdbx_strand_id
1 'polypeptide(L)'
;MAKYVPDGKTQRWVIIAPQRTVRPHDAAPAPNESKCPFCNGNEAATPPEVYRAGTGDKNMPGWQVRVVPNKFPITDIHEVIIHSPSHTDDIEKLAVEQVSRILTTYRDRYRAHDRIRFLAKQPPMS
;
A
#
# COMPACT_ATOMS: atom_id res chain seq x y z
N MET A 1 28.92 -0.29 -23.42
CA MET A 1 27.93 -0.44 -24.51
C MET A 1 26.59 -0.83 -23.91
N ALA A 2 25.47 -0.38 -24.47
CA ALA A 2 24.15 -0.85 -24.03
C ALA A 2 23.89 -2.28 -24.54
N LYS A 3 23.25 -3.12 -23.72
CA LYS A 3 22.86 -4.49 -24.06
C LYS A 3 21.33 -4.61 -24.02
N TYR A 4 20.76 -5.30 -25.00
CA TYR A 4 19.33 -5.63 -25.01
C TYR A 4 19.15 -7.05 -24.49
N VAL A 5 18.24 -7.24 -23.52
CA VAL A 5 17.97 -8.53 -22.88
C VAL A 5 16.45 -8.75 -22.88
N PRO A 6 15.95 -9.87 -23.42
CA PRO A 6 14.53 -10.21 -23.31
C PRO A 6 14.23 -10.67 -21.88
N ASP A 7 13.16 -10.14 -21.28
CA ASP A 7 12.60 -10.64 -20.03
C ASP A 7 11.50 -11.66 -20.34
N GLY A 8 11.78 -12.94 -20.07
CA GLY A 8 10.86 -14.04 -20.32
C GLY A 8 9.58 -13.99 -19.47
N LYS A 9 9.56 -13.30 -18.33
CA LYS A 9 8.36 -13.21 -17.49
C LYS A 9 7.40 -12.14 -17.99
N THR A 10 7.93 -10.98 -18.37
CA THR A 10 7.09 -9.86 -18.85
C THR A 10 6.95 -9.82 -20.37
N GLN A 11 7.71 -10.65 -21.11
CA GLN A 11 7.77 -10.68 -22.57
C GLN A 11 8.15 -9.30 -23.16
N ARG A 12 9.01 -8.55 -22.45
CA ARG A 12 9.49 -7.22 -22.85
C ARG A 12 11.00 -7.22 -23.07
N TRP A 13 11.47 -6.30 -23.89
CA TRP A 13 12.90 -6.04 -24.06
C TRP A 13 13.38 -5.03 -23.02
N VAL A 14 14.48 -5.34 -22.34
CA VAL A 14 15.14 -4.48 -21.36
C VAL A 14 16.47 -4.00 -21.92
N ILE A 15 16.74 -2.70 -21.79
CA ILE A 15 18.03 -2.11 -22.16
C ILE A 15 18.88 -1.94 -20.90
N ILE A 16 20.00 -2.64 -20.83
CA ILE A 16 21.00 -2.51 -19.77
C ILE A 16 22.08 -1.55 -20.27
N ALA A 17 22.18 -0.35 -19.68
CA ALA A 17 23.13 0.68 -20.08
C ALA A 17 23.93 1.22 -18.87
N PRO A 18 25.00 0.53 -18.43
CA PRO A 18 25.74 0.85 -17.19
C PRO A 18 26.33 2.28 -17.15
N GLN A 19 26.58 2.88 -18.31
CA GLN A 19 27.10 4.24 -18.43
C GLN A 19 26.12 5.32 -17.92
N ARG A 20 24.83 4.98 -17.74
CA ARG A 20 23.83 5.92 -17.21
C ARG A 20 23.99 6.17 -15.70
N THR A 21 24.68 5.31 -14.97
CA THR A 21 24.90 5.46 -13.52
C THR A 21 25.76 6.68 -13.17
N VAL A 22 26.57 7.16 -14.11
CA VAL A 22 27.48 8.31 -13.92
C VAL A 22 26.79 9.65 -14.25
N ARG A 23 25.52 9.62 -14.65
CA ARG A 23 24.79 10.84 -14.98
C ARG A 23 24.56 11.63 -13.69
N PRO A 24 24.85 12.94 -13.65
CA PRO A 24 24.52 13.79 -12.51
C PRO A 24 23.02 13.70 -12.20
N HIS A 25 22.69 13.56 -10.91
CA HIS A 25 21.32 13.54 -10.42
C HIS A 25 20.98 14.92 -9.82
N ASP A 26 20.17 15.70 -10.54
CA ASP A 26 19.66 16.99 -10.06
C ASP A 26 18.28 16.80 -9.41
N ALA A 27 18.24 16.47 -8.12
CA ALA A 27 17.10 16.77 -7.25
C ALA A 27 17.46 16.52 -5.79
N ALA A 28 17.49 17.57 -4.97
CA ALA A 28 17.38 17.41 -3.53
C ALA A 28 15.90 17.15 -3.18
N PRO A 29 15.60 16.19 -2.29
CA PRO A 29 14.23 16.00 -1.82
C PRO A 29 13.78 17.24 -1.02
N ALA A 30 12.61 17.76 -1.33
CA ALA A 30 11.98 18.81 -0.54
C ALA A 30 11.49 18.23 0.80
N PRO A 31 11.76 18.86 1.95
CA PRO A 31 11.15 18.47 3.21
C PRO A 31 9.66 18.79 3.17
N ASN A 32 8.81 17.85 3.58
CA ASN A 32 7.36 18.03 3.61
C ASN A 32 6.90 18.08 5.08
N GLU A 33 6.76 19.30 5.62
CA GLU A 33 6.29 19.58 6.99
C GLU A 33 4.76 19.74 7.04
N SER A 34 4.01 18.77 6.55
CA SER A 34 2.54 18.75 6.72
C SER A 34 2.10 17.63 7.65
N LYS A 35 1.06 17.90 8.46
CA LYS A 35 0.49 16.95 9.42
C LYS A 35 -0.04 15.73 8.66
N CYS A 36 0.69 14.61 8.75
CA CYS A 36 0.37 13.40 7.99
C CYS A 36 -0.96 12.78 8.46
N PRO A 37 -1.95 12.56 7.56
CA PRO A 37 -3.25 11.97 7.90
C PRO A 37 -3.16 10.49 8.29
N PHE A 38 -2.04 9.83 8.01
CA PHE A 38 -1.85 8.40 8.28
C PHE A 38 -1.19 8.12 9.63
N CYS A 39 -0.66 9.13 10.31
CA CYS A 39 -0.11 8.98 11.66
C CYS A 39 -1.20 8.61 12.67
N ASN A 40 -0.78 7.89 13.71
CA ASN A 40 -1.60 7.66 14.89
C ASN A 40 -2.08 8.99 15.52
N GLY A 41 -3.34 9.04 15.92
CA GLY A 41 -4.01 10.24 16.45
C GLY A 41 -4.62 11.16 15.39
N ASN A 42 -4.41 10.87 14.10
CA ASN A 42 -5.03 11.60 12.98
C ASN A 42 -6.07 10.77 12.23
N GLU A 43 -6.65 9.75 12.87
CA GLU A 43 -7.59 8.81 12.23
C GLU A 43 -8.81 9.52 11.61
N ALA A 44 -9.25 10.62 12.22
CA ALA A 44 -10.34 11.47 11.71
C ALA A 44 -10.01 12.17 10.37
N ALA A 45 -8.73 12.26 9.99
CA ALA A 45 -8.30 12.85 8.72
C ALA A 45 -8.40 11.86 7.53
N THR A 46 -8.76 10.61 7.79
CA THR A 46 -8.95 9.56 6.78
C THR A 46 -10.42 9.14 6.68
N PRO A 47 -10.87 8.59 5.53
CA PRO A 47 -12.15 7.89 5.48
C PRO A 47 -12.22 6.76 6.51
N PRO A 48 -13.43 6.35 6.95
CA PRO A 48 -13.58 5.32 7.96
C PRO A 48 -12.87 4.01 7.60
N GLU A 49 -12.17 3.43 8.56
CA GLU A 49 -11.44 2.18 8.34
C GLU A 49 -12.38 1.02 8.00
N VAL A 50 -11.98 0.21 7.03
CA VAL A 50 -12.67 -1.01 6.59
C VAL A 50 -12.03 -2.27 7.14
N TYR A 51 -10.81 -2.16 7.65
CA TYR A 51 -10.07 -3.23 8.31
C TYR A 51 -8.99 -2.64 9.22
N ARG A 52 -8.68 -3.33 10.32
CA ARG A 52 -7.55 -3.03 11.20
C ARG A 52 -6.90 -4.30 11.72
N ALA A 53 -5.61 -4.22 12.03
CA ALA A 53 -4.91 -5.15 12.91
C ALA A 53 -4.31 -4.33 14.07
N GLY A 54 -4.48 -4.78 15.31
CA GLY A 54 -4.04 -4.08 16.52
C GLY A 54 -5.15 -3.99 17.57
N THR A 55 -4.90 -3.27 18.65
CA THR A 55 -5.84 -3.07 19.76
C THR A 55 -6.60 -1.75 19.60
N GLY A 56 -7.59 -1.47 20.45
CA GLY A 56 -8.33 -0.21 20.48
C GLY A 56 -9.56 -0.18 19.57
N ASP A 57 -10.34 0.90 19.71
CA ASP A 57 -11.64 1.06 19.05
C ASP A 57 -11.53 1.56 17.62
N LYS A 58 -12.58 1.30 16.83
CA LYS A 58 -12.65 1.66 15.40
C LYS A 58 -12.37 3.16 15.18
N ASN A 59 -11.50 3.48 14.23
CA ASN A 59 -11.07 4.85 13.91
C ASN A 59 -10.43 5.60 15.10
N MET A 60 -9.88 4.88 16.06
CA MET A 60 -9.12 5.42 17.19
C MET A 60 -7.70 4.84 17.21
N PRO A 61 -6.76 5.49 17.92
CA PRO A 61 -5.41 4.97 18.17
C PRO A 61 -5.35 3.52 18.66
N GLY A 62 -4.18 2.90 18.51
CA GLY A 62 -3.90 1.52 18.97
C GLY A 62 -3.78 0.47 17.84
N TRP A 63 -4.10 0.87 16.60
CA TRP A 63 -3.86 0.04 15.43
C TRP A 63 -2.35 -0.12 15.15
N GLN A 64 -2.02 -1.22 14.50
CA GLN A 64 -0.69 -1.56 14.01
C GLN A 64 -0.66 -1.52 12.49
N VAL A 65 -1.71 -2.01 11.84
CA VAL A 65 -1.97 -1.86 10.40
C VAL A 65 -3.42 -1.42 10.24
N ARG A 66 -3.68 -0.47 9.34
CA ARG A 66 -5.03 0.08 9.12
C ARG A 66 -5.32 0.15 7.63
N VAL A 67 -6.55 -0.16 7.23
CA VAL A 67 -6.99 -0.08 5.84
C VAL A 67 -8.17 0.88 5.75
N VAL A 68 -8.02 1.87 4.88
CA VAL A 68 -9.04 2.89 4.62
C VAL A 68 -9.34 2.93 3.12
N PRO A 69 -10.57 3.25 2.70
CA PRO A 69 -10.84 3.64 1.32
C PRO A 69 -9.94 4.80 0.91
N ASN A 70 -9.42 4.78 -0.31
CA ASN A 70 -8.70 5.93 -0.84
C ASN A 70 -9.68 7.09 -1.02
N LYS A 71 -9.36 8.27 -0.47
CA LYS A 71 -10.17 9.50 -0.61
C LYS A 71 -10.28 9.96 -2.07
N PHE A 72 -9.31 9.59 -2.90
CA PHE A 72 -9.24 9.90 -4.33
C PHE A 72 -9.15 8.58 -5.13
N PRO A 73 -10.23 7.78 -5.18
CA PRO A 73 -10.22 6.48 -5.83
C PRO A 73 -10.09 6.60 -7.35
N ILE A 74 -9.44 5.62 -7.99
CA ILE A 74 -9.29 5.57 -9.46
C ILE A 74 -10.27 4.52 -10.05
N THR A 75 -10.78 3.62 -9.22
CA THR A 75 -11.74 2.57 -9.59
C THR A 75 -12.70 2.32 -8.42
N ASP A 76 -13.70 1.46 -8.62
CA ASP A 76 -14.69 1.08 -7.59
C ASP A 76 -14.05 0.52 -6.30
N ILE A 77 -12.89 -0.13 -6.42
CA ILE A 77 -12.13 -0.66 -5.29
C ILE A 77 -10.74 -0.02 -5.31
N HIS A 78 -10.53 0.96 -4.44
CA HIS A 78 -9.22 1.55 -4.21
C HIS A 78 -9.05 1.80 -2.71
N GLU A 79 -8.15 1.05 -2.09
CA GLU A 79 -7.85 1.13 -0.66
C GLU A 79 -6.40 1.55 -0.43
N VAL A 80 -6.15 2.17 0.72
CA VAL A 80 -4.82 2.47 1.23
C VAL A 80 -4.58 1.57 2.43
N ILE A 81 -3.49 0.79 2.39
CA ILE A 81 -3.03 -0.02 3.52
C ILE A 81 -1.89 0.72 4.20
N ILE A 82 -2.13 1.19 5.43
CA ILE A 82 -1.19 1.96 6.23
C ILE A 82 -0.38 0.97 7.08
N HIS A 83 0.93 0.92 6.85
CA HIS A 83 1.83 -0.13 7.36
C HIS A 83 2.25 0.05 8.82
N SER A 84 2.28 1.28 9.32
CA SER A 84 2.68 1.60 10.70
C SER A 84 1.96 2.88 11.19
N PRO A 85 1.69 3.00 12.50
CA PRO A 85 1.27 4.25 13.14
C PRO A 85 2.30 5.39 13.07
N SER A 86 3.57 5.06 12.82
CA SER A 86 4.70 6.00 12.75
C SER A 86 5.00 6.40 11.30
N HIS A 87 5.30 7.68 11.07
CA HIS A 87 5.65 8.22 9.75
C HIS A 87 7.13 8.06 9.38
N THR A 88 7.97 7.59 10.31
CA THR A 88 9.40 7.38 10.07
C THR A 88 9.75 5.93 9.79
N ASP A 89 8.81 5.03 10.07
CA ASP A 89 9.03 3.61 9.91
C ASP A 89 8.91 3.25 8.43
N ASP A 90 9.96 2.64 7.92
CA ASP A 90 9.95 2.02 6.60
C ASP A 90 9.94 0.50 6.78
N ILE A 91 9.37 -0.22 5.80
CA ILE A 91 9.14 -1.66 5.87
C ILE A 91 10.43 -2.45 6.15
N GLU A 92 11.58 -1.93 5.72
CA GLU A 92 12.90 -2.54 5.93
C GLU A 92 13.35 -2.53 7.41
N LYS A 93 12.79 -1.64 8.23
CA LYS A 93 13.13 -1.46 9.66
C LYS A 93 12.11 -2.11 10.59
N LEU A 94 11.00 -2.60 10.05
CA LEU A 94 9.92 -3.19 10.82
C LEU A 94 10.30 -4.59 11.32
N ALA A 95 9.86 -4.92 12.53
CA ALA A 95 9.94 -6.29 13.06
C ALA A 95 9.18 -7.28 12.16
N VAL A 96 9.63 -8.52 12.10
CA VAL A 96 9.07 -9.57 11.23
C VAL A 96 7.58 -9.79 11.51
N GLU A 97 7.16 -9.67 12.76
CA GLU A 97 5.77 -9.77 13.19
C GLU A 97 4.91 -8.67 12.56
N GLN A 98 5.43 -7.45 12.49
CA GLN A 98 4.75 -6.32 11.87
C GLN A 98 4.67 -6.49 10.35
N VAL A 99 5.76 -6.91 9.70
CA VAL A 99 5.75 -7.25 8.26
C VAL A 99 4.74 -8.36 7.97
N SER A 100 4.67 -9.38 8.82
CA SER A 100 3.70 -10.47 8.70
C SER A 100 2.25 -9.98 8.80
N ARG A 101 1.95 -9.00 9.68
CA ARG A 101 0.63 -8.36 9.75
C ARG A 101 0.31 -7.59 8.47
N ILE A 102 1.28 -6.87 7.91
CA ILE A 102 1.10 -6.12 6.64
C ILE A 102 0.74 -7.09 5.51
N LEU A 103 1.55 -8.13 5.29
CA LEU A 103 1.31 -9.11 4.22
C LEU A 103 0.01 -9.90 4.42
N THR A 104 -0.31 -10.25 5.66
CA THR A 104 -1.60 -10.86 6.02
C THR A 104 -2.76 -9.93 5.68
N THR A 105 -2.61 -8.63 5.95
CA THR A 105 -3.62 -7.62 5.60
C THR A 105 -3.83 -7.56 4.08
N TYR A 106 -2.77 -7.51 3.27
CA TYR A 106 -2.88 -7.59 1.80
C TYR A 106 -3.68 -8.81 1.35
N ARG A 107 -3.35 -10.00 1.87
CA ARG A 107 -4.04 -11.26 1.56
C ARG A 107 -5.52 -11.20 1.94
N ASP A 108 -5.83 -10.73 3.14
CA ASP A 108 -7.19 -10.76 3.67
C ASP A 108 -8.08 -9.71 2.97
N ARG A 109 -7.52 -8.55 2.60
CA ARG A 109 -8.20 -7.57 1.74
C ARG A 109 -8.46 -8.11 0.34
N TYR A 110 -7.48 -8.77 -0.28
CA TYR A 110 -7.69 -9.44 -1.57
C TYR A 110 -8.84 -10.45 -1.49
N ARG A 111 -8.85 -11.32 -0.48
CA ARG A 111 -9.91 -12.33 -0.28
C ARG A 111 -11.28 -11.72 0.04
N ALA A 112 -11.33 -10.57 0.72
CA ALA A 112 -12.57 -9.88 0.97
C ALA A 112 -13.21 -9.41 -0.35
N HIS A 113 -12.41 -8.87 -1.28
CA HIS A 113 -12.88 -8.37 -2.56
C HIS A 113 -13.08 -9.45 -3.63
N ASP A 114 -12.32 -10.54 -3.58
CA ASP A 114 -12.51 -11.69 -4.48
C ASP A 114 -13.89 -12.34 -4.25
N ARG A 115 -14.29 -12.51 -2.98
CA ARG A 115 -15.63 -13.00 -2.63
C ARG A 115 -16.75 -12.06 -3.06
N ILE A 116 -16.55 -10.75 -2.93
CA ILE A 116 -17.55 -9.76 -3.38
C ILE A 116 -17.72 -9.83 -4.91
N ARG A 117 -16.63 -9.97 -5.67
CA ARG A 117 -16.68 -10.16 -7.13
C ARG A 117 -17.36 -11.46 -7.53
N PHE A 118 -17.22 -12.53 -6.74
CA PHE A 118 -17.90 -13.80 -7.00
C PHE A 118 -19.42 -13.69 -6.75
N LEU A 119 -19.84 -13.05 -5.65
CA LEU A 119 -21.26 -12.86 -5.33
C LEU A 119 -21.96 -11.90 -6.29
N ALA A 120 -21.29 -10.82 -6.71
CA ALA A 120 -21.85 -9.85 -7.67
C ALA A 120 -22.04 -10.41 -9.10
N LYS A 121 -21.47 -11.59 -9.40
CA LYS A 121 -21.62 -12.28 -10.69
C LYS A 121 -22.74 -13.32 -10.70
N GLN A 122 -23.41 -13.58 -9.57
CA GLN A 122 -24.53 -14.51 -9.53
C GLN A 122 -25.81 -13.83 -10.03
N PRO A 123 -26.57 -14.44 -10.96
CA PRO A 123 -27.85 -13.89 -11.37
C PRO A 123 -28.81 -13.82 -10.16
N PRO A 124 -29.73 -12.84 -10.12
CA PRO A 124 -30.69 -12.75 -9.03
C PRO A 124 -31.47 -14.06 -8.93
N MET A 125 -31.56 -14.63 -7.72
CA MET A 125 -32.41 -15.79 -7.47
C MET A 125 -33.86 -15.38 -7.74
N SER A 126 -34.49 -16.09 -8.66
CA SER A 126 -35.89 -15.95 -9.07
C SER A 126 -36.86 -16.26 -7.93
#